data_AF-A0AAN9YTH8-F1
#
_entry.id   AF-A0AAN9YTH8-F1
#
_cell.length_a   1.000
_cell.length_b   1.000
_cell.length_c   1.000
_cell.angle_alpha   90.00
_cell.angle_beta   90.00
_cell.angle_gamma   90.00
#
_symmetry.space_group_name_H-M   'P 1'
#
loop_
_entity.id
_entity.type
_entity.pdbx_description
1 polymer ?
#
loop_
_entity_poly.entity_id
_entity_poly.type
_entity_poly.pdbx_seq_one_letter_code
_entity_poly.pdbx_strand_id
1 'polypeptide(L)'
;MVNEVIPNQMPSNDKTQDSLKAAAKAWRLPYWDWAVNNEVPLLAQDKEIEVFTKFGIGKIRNAMYQYNLPEGKTFGTMGPTSNQTYVLTSADRFPWELPVATGRCSPSFSADANAFQAGTVDNDQVATNIRNTAWYDRDINDPTLRESVYRLLTYDVPYEVFATTNLYPGTAEPEGYLNCEYIHNNVHNWVGGDAGQMGDVPVAAYDPIFFLHHCVRDWMQLGYSYPELQPWKYETTEDYLLSLNTDIARLYRVTADHISDVWGRRAGTHIVHSDYVVNVRYGKYDLGGLPYIVRLYLRRKGSHDEDESAARLPRASSIGSVYNFSTATGPQGTNTRCANCAAQQAKGTLSTAQIPITSFLLKIAGEYSWPGDTMVPGARV
;
A
#
# COMPACT_ATOMS: atom_id res chain seq x y z
N MET A 1 -3.00 3.75 -28.20
CA MET A 1 -4.16 2.89 -28.54
C MET A 1 -4.83 3.28 -29.86
N VAL A 2 -5.49 4.44 -29.98
CA VAL A 2 -6.34 4.81 -31.15
C VAL A 2 -5.60 4.87 -32.48
N ASN A 3 -4.42 5.48 -32.51
CA ASN A 3 -3.69 5.75 -33.76
C ASN A 3 -2.67 4.67 -34.15
N GLU A 4 -2.31 3.80 -33.20
CA GLU A 4 -1.19 2.86 -33.37
C GLU A 4 -1.62 1.39 -33.17
N VAL A 5 -2.29 1.09 -32.07
CA VAL A 5 -2.61 -0.31 -31.72
C VAL A 5 -3.81 -0.81 -32.52
N ILE A 6 -4.92 -0.06 -32.50
CA ILE A 6 -6.17 -0.48 -33.17
C ILE A 6 -5.95 -0.68 -34.68
N PRO A 7 -5.31 0.24 -35.43
CA PRO A 7 -5.11 0.06 -36.87
C PRO A 7 -4.19 -1.11 -37.23
N ASN A 8 -3.26 -1.47 -36.32
CA ASN A 8 -2.34 -2.59 -36.52
C ASN A 8 -2.93 -3.95 -36.13
N GLN A 9 -3.95 -3.98 -35.26
CA GLN A 9 -4.59 -5.20 -34.78
C GLN A 9 -5.91 -5.52 -35.48
N MET A 10 -6.57 -4.54 -36.11
CA MET A 10 -7.84 -4.73 -36.81
C MET A 10 -7.75 -4.11 -38.21
N PRO A 11 -8.11 -4.82 -39.30
CA PRO A 11 -8.16 -4.26 -40.65
C PRO A 11 -9.03 -3.00 -40.71
N SER A 12 -8.74 -2.07 -41.64
CA SER A 12 -9.46 -0.78 -41.75
C SER A 12 -10.94 -0.89 -42.09
N ASN A 13 -11.38 -2.03 -42.64
CA ASN A 13 -12.77 -2.35 -42.95
C ASN A 13 -13.46 -3.17 -41.83
N ASP A 14 -12.77 -3.47 -40.74
CA ASP A 14 -13.34 -4.18 -39.61
C ASP A 14 -14.30 -3.27 -38.84
N LYS A 15 -15.56 -3.69 -38.75
CA LYS A 15 -16.63 -2.95 -38.05
C LYS A 15 -16.37 -2.78 -36.55
N THR A 16 -15.45 -3.57 -35.98
CA THR A 16 -15.05 -3.46 -34.56
C THR A 16 -14.09 -2.29 -34.29
N GLN A 17 -13.47 -1.68 -35.32
CA GLN A 17 -12.57 -0.55 -35.07
C GLN A 17 -13.25 0.61 -34.36
N ASP A 18 -14.50 0.92 -34.71
CA ASP A 18 -15.22 2.06 -34.13
C ASP A 18 -15.58 1.80 -32.66
N SER A 19 -15.98 0.58 -32.31
CA SER A 19 -16.24 0.20 -30.91
C SER A 19 -14.95 0.18 -30.09
N LEU A 20 -13.83 -0.29 -30.64
CA LEU A 20 -12.52 -0.25 -29.98
C LEU A 20 -12.02 1.20 -29.80
N LYS A 21 -12.24 2.09 -30.77
CA LYS A 21 -11.89 3.51 -30.65
C LYS A 21 -12.74 4.20 -29.58
N ALA A 22 -14.03 3.87 -29.51
CA ALA A 22 -14.91 4.36 -28.46
C ALA A 22 -14.47 3.86 -27.08
N ALA A 23 -14.15 2.57 -26.94
CA ALA A 23 -13.62 1.99 -25.72
C ALA A 23 -12.29 2.63 -25.31
N ALA A 24 -11.37 2.86 -26.25
CA ALA A 24 -10.09 3.52 -25.99
C ALA A 24 -10.25 4.98 -25.53
N LYS A 25 -11.26 5.69 -26.04
CA LYS A 25 -11.59 7.05 -25.59
C LYS A 25 -12.27 7.07 -24.22
N ALA A 26 -12.99 6.02 -23.84
CA ALA A 26 -13.62 5.88 -22.54
C ALA A 26 -12.65 5.33 -21.47
N TRP A 27 -11.63 4.57 -21.88
CA TRP A 27 -10.69 3.91 -20.99
C TRP A 27 -9.93 4.89 -20.10
N ARG A 28 -9.78 4.55 -18.83
CA ARG A 28 -8.99 5.25 -17.80
C ARG A 28 -8.09 4.24 -17.10
N LEU A 29 -6.97 4.73 -16.54
CA LEU A 29 -6.11 3.87 -15.74
C LEU A 29 -6.92 3.35 -14.53
N PRO A 30 -7.09 2.03 -14.36
CA PRO A 30 -7.72 1.47 -13.19
C PRO A 30 -6.88 1.77 -11.95
N TYR A 31 -7.51 1.78 -10.78
CA TYR A 31 -6.83 1.82 -9.49
C TYR A 31 -7.02 0.48 -8.77
N TRP A 32 -6.11 0.19 -7.84
CA TRP A 32 -6.25 -0.93 -6.92
C TRP A 32 -6.69 -0.44 -5.54
N ASP A 33 -7.93 -0.75 -5.18
CA ASP A 33 -8.42 -0.52 -3.82
C ASP A 33 -7.94 -1.64 -2.89
N TRP A 34 -6.66 -1.61 -2.53
CA TRP A 34 -6.06 -2.59 -1.63
C TRP A 34 -6.66 -2.55 -0.22
N ALA A 35 -7.39 -1.50 0.16
CA ALA A 35 -8.05 -1.43 1.47
C ALA A 35 -9.33 -2.27 1.46
N VAL A 36 -10.14 -2.18 0.41
CA VAL A 36 -11.38 -2.99 0.29
C VAL A 36 -11.10 -4.40 -0.21
N ASN A 37 -10.26 -4.54 -1.23
CA ASN A 37 -9.88 -5.81 -1.82
C ASN A 37 -8.37 -6.03 -1.70
N ASN A 38 -7.98 -6.84 -0.70
CA ASN A 38 -6.58 -7.11 -0.41
C ASN A 38 -5.90 -8.02 -1.45
N GLU A 39 -6.65 -8.58 -2.40
CA GLU A 39 -6.09 -9.37 -3.51
C GLU A 39 -5.45 -8.49 -4.56
N VAL A 40 -4.38 -8.99 -5.21
CA VAL A 40 -3.81 -8.36 -6.40
C VAL A 40 -4.91 -8.24 -7.48
N PRO A 41 -5.04 -7.10 -8.19
CA PRO A 41 -6.09 -6.94 -9.19
C PRO A 41 -6.03 -8.02 -10.28
N LEU A 42 -7.19 -8.51 -10.74
CA LEU A 42 -7.29 -9.52 -11.81
C LEU A 42 -6.39 -9.21 -13.01
N LEU A 43 -6.32 -7.93 -13.40
CA LEU A 43 -5.49 -7.45 -14.50
C LEU A 43 -4.01 -7.79 -14.33
N ALA A 44 -3.51 -7.95 -13.11
CA ALA A 44 -2.11 -8.19 -12.77
C ALA A 44 -1.86 -9.60 -12.18
N GLN A 45 -2.88 -10.48 -12.14
CA GLN A 45 -2.78 -11.80 -11.52
C GLN A 45 -2.14 -12.87 -12.43
N ASP A 46 -2.58 -12.94 -13.68
CA ASP A 46 -2.23 -14.04 -14.58
C ASP A 46 -1.08 -13.70 -15.52
N LYS A 47 -0.20 -14.68 -15.78
CA LYS A 47 0.94 -14.57 -16.72
C LYS A 47 0.53 -14.24 -18.15
N GLU A 48 -0.65 -14.69 -18.55
CA GLU A 48 -1.21 -14.48 -19.88
C GLU A 48 -2.63 -13.93 -19.75
N ILE A 49 -3.02 -13.09 -20.70
CA ILE A 49 -4.36 -12.50 -20.77
C ILE A 49 -4.94 -12.69 -22.17
N GLU A 50 -6.25 -12.93 -22.24
CA GLU A 50 -6.97 -13.04 -23.50
C GLU A 50 -7.30 -11.65 -24.05
N VAL A 51 -6.97 -11.44 -25.33
CA VAL A 51 -7.19 -10.17 -26.04
C VAL A 51 -7.75 -10.41 -27.43
N PHE A 52 -8.36 -9.37 -27.99
CA PHE A 52 -8.73 -9.35 -29.40
C PHE A 52 -7.47 -9.14 -30.27
N THR A 53 -7.21 -10.06 -31.18
CA THR A 53 -6.14 -9.98 -32.16
C THR A 53 -6.71 -9.95 -33.58
N LYS A 54 -5.87 -9.66 -34.57
CA LYS A 54 -6.25 -9.75 -36.00
C LYS A 54 -6.70 -11.14 -36.46
N PHE A 55 -6.49 -12.18 -35.65
CA PHE A 55 -6.87 -13.56 -35.94
C PHE A 55 -8.05 -14.05 -35.07
N GLY A 56 -8.66 -13.16 -34.28
CA GLY A 56 -9.68 -13.52 -33.27
C GLY A 56 -9.14 -13.39 -31.84
N ILE A 57 -9.84 -14.00 -30.88
CA ILE A 57 -9.40 -14.01 -29.48
C ILE A 57 -8.14 -14.88 -29.35
N GLY A 58 -7.11 -14.34 -28.71
CA GLY A 58 -5.86 -15.05 -28.45
C GLY A 58 -5.25 -14.67 -27.12
N LYS A 59 -4.36 -15.52 -26.60
CA LYS A 59 -3.60 -15.26 -25.37
C LYS A 59 -2.29 -14.55 -25.70
N ILE A 60 -1.96 -13.52 -24.92
CA ILE A 60 -0.67 -12.84 -24.94
C ILE A 60 -0.07 -12.82 -23.53
N ARG A 61 1.24 -12.62 -23.42
CA ARG A 61 1.87 -12.32 -22.13
C ARG A 61 1.24 -11.06 -21.53
N ASN A 62 0.89 -11.14 -20.26
CA ASN A 62 0.27 -10.04 -19.55
C ASN A 62 1.32 -9.04 -19.08
N ALA A 63 1.34 -7.87 -19.71
CA ALA A 63 2.27 -6.79 -19.35
C ALA A 63 2.04 -6.23 -17.93
N MET A 64 0.88 -6.50 -17.31
CA MET A 64 0.57 -6.10 -15.94
C MET A 64 0.97 -7.14 -14.89
N TYR A 65 1.28 -8.38 -15.31
CA TYR A 65 1.76 -9.43 -14.41
C TYR A 65 3.21 -9.18 -13.97
N GLN A 66 4.08 -8.87 -14.92
CA GLN A 66 5.51 -8.72 -14.68
C GLN A 66 6.15 -7.90 -15.81
N TYR A 67 6.98 -6.93 -15.44
CA TYR A 67 7.84 -6.25 -16.40
C TYR A 67 9.13 -7.06 -16.60
N ASN A 68 9.41 -7.43 -17.85
CA ASN A 68 10.63 -8.11 -18.26
C ASN A 68 11.55 -7.09 -18.93
N LEU A 69 12.81 -7.04 -18.49
CA LEU A 69 13.82 -6.17 -19.08
C LEU A 69 14.23 -6.67 -20.47
N PRO A 70 14.74 -5.77 -21.33
CA PRO A 70 15.35 -6.17 -22.60
C PRO A 70 16.48 -7.18 -22.39
N GLU A 71 16.75 -7.99 -23.42
CA GLU A 71 17.80 -9.02 -23.37
C GLU A 71 19.16 -8.45 -22.95
N GLY A 72 19.80 -9.12 -21.99
CA GLY A 72 21.09 -8.71 -21.43
C GLY A 72 21.05 -7.50 -20.50
N LYS A 73 19.86 -7.02 -20.09
CA LYS A 73 19.69 -5.92 -19.12
C LYS A 73 19.21 -6.42 -17.77
N THR A 74 19.61 -5.71 -16.72
CA THR A 74 19.22 -5.97 -15.32
C THR A 74 18.87 -4.65 -14.62
N PHE A 75 18.20 -4.71 -13.47
CA PHE A 75 17.79 -3.49 -12.74
C PHE A 75 18.98 -2.67 -12.24
N GLY A 76 20.15 -3.29 -12.00
CA GLY A 76 21.38 -2.60 -11.65
C GLY A 76 22.07 -1.89 -12.83
N THR A 77 21.62 -2.11 -14.07
CA THR A 77 22.21 -1.49 -15.28
C THR A 77 21.28 -0.48 -15.95
N MET A 78 20.05 -0.35 -15.47
CA MET A 78 19.04 0.53 -16.02
C MET A 78 18.80 1.71 -15.07
N GLY A 79 19.29 2.90 -15.48
CA GLY A 79 18.96 4.18 -14.87
C GLY A 79 18.25 5.09 -15.88
N PRO A 80 17.57 6.16 -15.44
CA PRO A 80 16.72 6.99 -16.29
C PRO A 80 17.46 7.81 -17.37
N THR A 81 18.80 7.81 -17.42
CA THR A 81 19.54 8.49 -18.49
C THR A 81 20.81 7.74 -18.90
N SER A 82 21.20 7.86 -20.17
CA SER A 82 22.43 7.29 -20.75
C SER A 82 23.73 7.79 -20.12
N ASN A 83 23.67 8.84 -19.29
CA ASN A 83 24.83 9.47 -18.64
C ASN A 83 24.84 9.33 -17.11
N GLN A 84 23.84 8.66 -16.52
CA GLN A 84 23.84 8.28 -15.11
C GLN A 84 23.57 6.78 -14.99
N THR A 85 24.63 5.99 -15.09
CA THR A 85 24.61 4.60 -14.62
C THR A 85 24.50 4.62 -13.10
N TYR A 86 23.27 4.71 -12.60
CA TYR A 86 22.97 4.28 -11.24
C TYR A 86 23.18 2.77 -11.19
N VAL A 87 24.39 2.36 -10.84
CA VAL A 87 24.66 0.95 -10.58
C VAL A 87 24.16 0.67 -9.18
N LEU A 88 22.95 0.12 -9.08
CA LEU A 88 22.47 -0.50 -7.87
C LEU A 88 23.21 -1.82 -7.73
N THR A 89 23.94 -1.96 -6.64
CA THR A 89 24.70 -3.17 -6.32
C THR A 89 24.17 -3.80 -5.05
N SER A 90 24.57 -5.05 -4.80
CA SER A 90 24.43 -5.68 -3.48
C SER A 90 24.90 -4.83 -2.29
N ALA A 91 25.78 -3.85 -2.49
CA ALA A 91 26.23 -2.91 -1.43
C ALA A 91 25.18 -1.86 -1.04
N ASP A 92 24.13 -1.68 -1.85
CA ASP A 92 23.08 -0.68 -1.63
C ASP A 92 21.88 -1.28 -0.85
N ARG A 93 21.47 -2.52 -1.17
CA ARG A 93 20.52 -3.32 -0.36
C ARG A 93 20.38 -4.76 -0.86
N PHE A 94 20.05 -4.88 -2.15
CA PHE A 94 19.80 -6.13 -2.85
C PHE A 94 20.66 -6.20 -4.12
N PRO A 95 20.99 -7.40 -4.60
CA PRO A 95 21.76 -7.56 -5.83
C PRO A 95 20.90 -7.31 -7.08
N TRP A 96 20.40 -6.08 -7.26
CA TRP A 96 19.56 -5.68 -8.39
C TRP A 96 20.27 -5.75 -9.75
N GLU A 97 21.59 -5.87 -9.75
CA GLU A 97 22.39 -6.21 -10.92
C GLU A 97 22.11 -7.60 -11.51
N LEU A 98 21.34 -8.45 -10.82
CA LEU A 98 21.03 -9.82 -11.25
C LEU A 98 19.64 -10.00 -11.90
N PRO A 99 18.53 -9.51 -11.33
CA PRO A 99 17.21 -9.82 -11.88
C PRO A 99 16.96 -9.18 -13.23
N VAL A 100 16.29 -9.96 -14.09
CA VAL A 100 15.88 -9.57 -15.46
C VAL A 100 14.39 -9.26 -15.57
N ALA A 101 13.62 -9.49 -14.50
CA ALA A 101 12.20 -9.19 -14.45
C ALA A 101 11.75 -8.81 -13.04
N THR A 102 10.62 -8.10 -12.94
CA THR A 102 10.06 -7.69 -11.65
C THR A 102 9.42 -8.88 -10.93
N GLY A 103 9.61 -8.98 -9.62
CA GLY A 103 8.96 -9.94 -8.75
C GLY A 103 8.12 -9.24 -7.67
N ARG A 104 7.15 -9.98 -7.15
CA ARG A 104 6.29 -9.58 -6.02
C ARG A 104 6.41 -10.65 -4.95
N CYS A 105 6.76 -10.25 -3.74
CA CYS A 105 7.12 -11.19 -2.68
C CYS A 105 8.13 -12.26 -3.14
N SER A 106 9.08 -11.84 -3.99
CA SER A 106 10.14 -12.73 -4.50
C SER A 106 11.03 -13.18 -3.33
N PRO A 107 11.50 -14.44 -3.31
CA PRO A 107 12.45 -14.88 -2.30
C PRO A 107 13.75 -14.08 -2.41
N SER A 108 14.42 -13.88 -1.28
CA SER A 108 15.75 -13.28 -1.27
C SER A 108 16.75 -14.09 -2.10
N PHE A 109 17.79 -13.43 -2.62
CA PHE A 109 18.86 -14.09 -3.37
C PHE A 109 19.51 -15.25 -2.60
N SER A 110 19.67 -15.11 -1.28
CA SER A 110 20.22 -16.17 -0.42
C SER A 110 19.27 -17.35 -0.21
N ALA A 111 17.95 -17.13 -0.32
CA ALA A 111 16.95 -18.18 -0.18
C ALA A 111 16.77 -18.97 -1.48
N ASP A 112 16.66 -18.26 -2.62
CA ASP A 112 16.58 -18.85 -3.95
C ASP A 112 17.08 -17.85 -5.01
N ALA A 113 18.34 -18.02 -5.42
CA ALA A 113 18.98 -17.17 -6.42
C ALA A 113 18.29 -17.22 -7.79
N ASN A 114 17.76 -18.38 -8.19
CA ASN A 114 17.13 -18.54 -9.50
C ASN A 114 15.76 -17.85 -9.54
N ALA A 115 14.96 -18.05 -8.49
CA ALA A 115 13.67 -17.39 -8.34
C ALA A 115 13.81 -15.87 -8.21
N PHE A 116 14.82 -15.40 -7.47
CA PHE A 116 15.15 -13.98 -7.36
C PHE A 116 15.53 -13.40 -8.74
N GLN A 117 16.41 -14.05 -9.49
CA GLN A 117 16.84 -13.59 -10.82
C GLN A 117 15.69 -13.56 -11.83
N ALA A 118 14.80 -14.56 -11.79
CA ALA A 118 13.62 -14.64 -12.64
C ALA A 118 12.50 -13.66 -12.23
N GLY A 119 12.58 -13.07 -11.04
CA GLY A 119 11.55 -12.18 -10.50
C GLY A 119 10.26 -12.92 -10.17
N THR A 120 10.29 -13.93 -9.30
CA THR A 120 9.05 -14.64 -8.89
C THR A 120 7.96 -13.67 -8.43
N VAL A 121 6.73 -13.91 -8.90
CA VAL A 121 5.51 -13.18 -8.53
C VAL A 121 4.63 -14.12 -7.71
N ASP A 122 4.54 -13.84 -6.41
CA ASP A 122 3.71 -14.56 -5.44
C ASP A 122 2.57 -13.65 -4.96
N ASN A 123 1.46 -13.66 -5.71
CA ASN A 123 0.31 -12.81 -5.43
C ASN A 123 -0.44 -13.23 -4.14
N ASP A 124 -0.40 -14.51 -3.78
CA ASP A 124 -1.04 -15.01 -2.55
C ASP A 124 -0.30 -14.48 -1.31
N GLN A 125 1.04 -14.42 -1.38
CA GLN A 125 1.85 -13.81 -0.34
C GLN A 125 1.67 -12.29 -0.27
N VAL A 126 1.44 -11.61 -1.40
CA VAL A 126 1.05 -10.18 -1.40
C VAL A 126 -0.27 -9.99 -0.64
N ALA A 127 -1.31 -10.75 -0.98
CA ALA A 127 -2.60 -10.66 -0.31
C ALA A 127 -2.49 -10.98 1.19
N THR A 128 -1.70 -12.00 1.53
CA THR A 128 -1.40 -12.37 2.91
C THR A 128 -0.68 -11.26 3.67
N ASN A 129 0.25 -10.54 3.02
CA ASN A 129 0.97 -9.42 3.63
C ASN A 129 0.07 -8.20 3.84
N ILE A 130 -0.79 -7.87 2.87
CA ILE A 130 -1.73 -6.74 2.98
C ILE A 130 -2.74 -6.97 4.10
N ARG A 131 -3.15 -8.22 4.30
CA ARG A 131 -4.00 -8.59 5.43
C ARG A 131 -3.33 -8.40 6.80
N ASN A 132 -2.02 -8.12 6.82
CA ASN A 132 -1.04 -7.71 7.87
C ASN A 132 -1.25 -8.16 9.33
N THR A 133 -2.48 -8.32 9.80
CA THR A 133 -2.90 -8.84 11.09
C THR A 133 -3.65 -10.17 10.91
N ALA A 134 -2.96 -11.30 11.06
CA ALA A 134 -3.59 -12.63 11.03
C ALA A 134 -4.16 -13.06 12.41
N TRP A 135 -4.63 -12.12 13.24
CA TRP A 135 -5.10 -12.45 14.59
C TRP A 135 -6.54 -12.96 14.61
N TYR A 136 -6.66 -14.17 15.16
CA TYR A 136 -7.82 -14.89 15.73
C TYR A 136 -9.16 -14.98 15.00
N ASP A 137 -9.36 -14.30 13.88
CA ASP A 137 -10.55 -14.49 13.05
C ASP A 137 -10.21 -14.99 11.65
N ARG A 138 -11.02 -15.92 11.16
CA ARG A 138 -10.90 -16.48 9.80
C ARG A 138 -11.43 -15.51 8.74
N ASP A 139 -11.85 -14.32 9.15
CA ASP A 139 -12.32 -13.27 8.26
C ASP A 139 -11.16 -12.57 7.57
N ILE A 140 -11.26 -12.56 6.24
CA ILE A 140 -10.22 -12.27 5.25
C ILE A 140 -9.86 -10.76 5.20
N ASN A 141 -10.43 -9.94 6.08
CA ASN A 141 -10.38 -8.47 6.02
C ASN A 141 -9.53 -7.88 7.16
N ASP A 142 -8.44 -7.18 6.82
CA ASP A 142 -7.67 -6.38 7.79
C ASP A 142 -8.49 -5.15 8.23
N PRO A 143 -8.98 -5.10 9.48
CA PRO A 143 -9.76 -3.96 9.96
C PRO A 143 -8.90 -2.71 10.14
N THR A 144 -7.59 -2.85 10.35
CA THR A 144 -6.66 -1.76 10.67
C THR A 144 -6.37 -0.92 9.44
N LEU A 145 -6.11 -1.56 8.30
CA LEU A 145 -5.82 -0.87 7.04
C LEU A 145 -7.03 -0.08 6.53
N ARG A 146 -8.21 -0.72 6.52
CA ARG A 146 -9.47 -0.07 6.13
C ARG A 146 -9.81 1.09 7.06
N GLU A 147 -9.69 0.89 8.37
CA GLU A 147 -9.91 1.96 9.35
C GLU A 147 -8.92 3.11 9.17
N SER A 148 -7.65 2.83 8.86
CA SER A 148 -6.64 3.87 8.58
C SER A 148 -7.04 4.72 7.37
N VAL A 149 -7.54 4.10 6.30
CA VAL A 149 -8.05 4.81 5.12
C VAL A 149 -9.31 5.62 5.45
N TYR A 150 -10.25 5.05 6.22
CA TYR A 150 -11.43 5.78 6.66
C TYR A 150 -11.06 7.06 7.42
N ARG A 151 -10.18 6.95 8.41
CA ARG A 151 -9.69 8.10 9.18
C ARG A 151 -8.96 9.11 8.31
N LEU A 152 -8.09 8.65 7.41
CA LEU A 152 -7.35 9.52 6.51
C LEU A 152 -8.28 10.38 5.64
N LEU A 153 -9.41 9.82 5.22
CA LEU A 153 -10.38 10.49 4.35
C LEU A 153 -11.43 11.33 5.11
N THR A 154 -11.54 11.18 6.43
CA THR A 154 -12.58 11.84 7.24
C THR A 154 -12.02 12.81 8.28
N TYR A 155 -10.75 12.70 8.64
CA TYR A 155 -10.12 13.61 9.58
C TYR A 155 -9.71 14.90 8.89
N ASP A 156 -10.12 16.02 9.47
CA ASP A 156 -9.74 17.35 9.02
C ASP A 156 -8.35 17.69 9.58
N VAL A 157 -7.31 17.36 8.82
CA VAL A 157 -5.91 17.66 9.16
C VAL A 157 -5.28 18.55 8.09
N PRO A 158 -4.29 19.39 8.45
CA PRO A 158 -3.56 20.19 7.48
C PRO A 158 -2.92 19.35 6.37
N TYR A 159 -2.77 19.92 5.18
CA TYR A 159 -2.23 19.21 4.01
C TYR A 159 -0.83 18.62 4.27
N GLU A 160 0.02 19.33 4.99
CA GLU A 160 1.37 18.90 5.36
C GLU A 160 1.39 17.71 6.32
N VAL A 161 0.33 17.52 7.10
CA VAL A 161 0.13 16.32 7.94
C VAL A 161 -0.44 15.20 7.10
N PHE A 162 -1.44 15.47 6.27
CA PHE A 162 -2.05 14.48 5.39
C PHE A 162 -1.04 13.86 4.40
N ALA A 163 -0.21 14.68 3.77
CA ALA A 163 0.50 14.31 2.55
C ALA A 163 1.82 13.56 2.76
N THR A 164 2.42 13.61 3.96
CA THR A 164 3.76 13.09 4.18
C THR A 164 3.97 12.55 5.59
N THR A 165 4.88 11.59 5.70
CA THR A 165 5.44 11.10 6.94
C THR A 165 6.29 12.14 7.67
N ASN A 166 6.77 13.21 7.02
CA ASN A 166 7.68 14.15 7.65
C ASN A 166 7.06 14.83 8.90
N LEU A 167 7.75 14.78 10.04
CA LEU A 167 7.30 15.44 11.26
C LEU A 167 7.63 16.94 11.21
N TYR A 168 6.59 17.78 11.14
CA TYR A 168 6.75 19.23 11.18
C TYR A 168 6.62 19.79 12.61
N PRO A 169 7.28 20.92 12.92
CA PRO A 169 7.03 21.63 14.17
C PRO A 169 5.54 22.01 14.30
N GLY A 170 4.94 21.69 15.44
CA GLY A 170 3.54 22.01 15.71
C GLY A 170 2.52 20.96 15.27
N THR A 171 2.97 19.80 14.74
CA THR A 171 2.10 18.65 14.53
C THR A 171 1.40 18.25 15.83
N ALA A 172 0.08 18.29 15.84
CA ALA A 172 -0.75 18.00 17.01
C ALA A 172 -0.69 16.52 17.42
N GLU A 173 -0.85 16.24 18.72
CA GLU A 173 -1.03 14.90 19.24
C GLU A 173 -2.38 14.76 19.96
N PRO A 174 -3.05 13.59 19.83
CA PRO A 174 -2.63 12.41 19.07
C PRO A 174 -2.90 12.47 17.55
N GLU A 175 -3.66 13.42 17.03
CA GLU A 175 -4.29 13.35 15.69
C GLU A 175 -3.34 13.58 14.51
N GLY A 176 -2.20 14.25 14.70
CA GLY A 176 -1.33 14.72 13.62
C GLY A 176 -0.40 13.67 12.99
N TYR A 177 -0.65 12.38 13.16
CA TYR A 177 0.32 11.32 12.84
C TYR A 177 -0.13 10.40 11.72
N LEU A 178 -1.44 10.38 11.44
CA LEU A 178 -2.01 9.64 10.32
C LEU A 178 -1.79 10.43 9.03
N ASN A 179 -1.13 9.80 8.05
CA ASN A 179 -0.79 10.42 6.77
C ASN A 179 -0.88 9.40 5.62
N CYS A 180 -1.06 9.87 4.40
CA CYS A 180 -1.21 8.99 3.24
C CYS A 180 0.11 8.27 2.92
N GLU A 181 1.26 8.92 3.13
CA GLU A 181 2.58 8.39 2.78
C GLU A 181 2.93 7.14 3.62
N TYR A 182 2.61 7.07 4.92
CA TYR A 182 2.91 5.87 5.71
C TYR A 182 2.08 4.66 5.28
N ILE A 183 0.78 4.86 4.97
CA ILE A 183 -0.07 3.77 4.47
C ILE A 183 0.48 3.29 3.12
N HIS A 184 0.80 4.24 2.25
CA HIS A 184 1.45 4.01 0.97
C HIS A 184 2.75 3.20 1.11
N ASN A 185 3.61 3.54 2.08
CA ASN A 185 4.87 2.86 2.33
C ASN A 185 4.64 1.39 2.72
N ASN A 186 3.66 1.15 3.58
CA ASN A 186 3.32 -0.22 3.97
C ASN A 186 2.84 -1.06 2.78
N VAL A 187 2.03 -0.49 1.87
CA VAL A 187 1.61 -1.20 0.65
C VAL A 187 2.80 -1.56 -0.23
N HIS A 188 3.78 -0.66 -0.39
CA HIS A 188 5.05 -0.97 -1.05
C HIS A 188 5.75 -2.18 -0.43
N ASN A 189 5.86 -2.21 0.90
CA ASN A 189 6.46 -3.31 1.62
C ASN A 189 5.68 -4.62 1.46
N TRP A 190 4.36 -4.58 1.55
CA TRP A 190 3.53 -5.79 1.45
C TRP A 190 3.58 -6.42 0.06
N VAL A 191 3.63 -5.60 -0.99
CA VAL A 191 3.78 -6.08 -2.37
C VAL A 191 5.21 -6.55 -2.64
N GLY A 192 6.20 -5.80 -2.17
CA GLY A 192 7.62 -6.16 -2.31
C GLY A 192 7.98 -7.45 -1.57
N GLY A 193 7.48 -7.62 -0.35
CA GLY A 193 7.84 -8.72 0.53
C GLY A 193 9.36 -8.75 0.79
N ASP A 194 9.93 -9.95 0.78
CA ASP A 194 11.34 -10.16 1.12
C ASP A 194 12.31 -9.53 0.12
N ALA A 195 12.04 -9.66 -1.19
CA ALA A 195 12.97 -9.19 -2.23
C ALA A 195 12.30 -8.83 -3.57
N GLY A 196 11.06 -8.34 -3.55
CA GLY A 196 10.36 -7.79 -4.73
C GLY A 196 10.60 -6.29 -4.90
N GLN A 197 10.57 -5.82 -6.15
CA GLN A 197 10.95 -4.45 -6.53
C GLN A 197 10.06 -3.39 -5.88
N MET A 198 8.76 -3.66 -5.70
CA MET A 198 7.84 -2.73 -5.03
C MET A 198 8.28 -2.34 -3.62
N GLY A 199 9.11 -3.16 -2.95
CA GLY A 199 9.64 -2.86 -1.63
C GLY A 199 10.84 -1.92 -1.63
N ASP A 200 11.38 -1.52 -2.78
CA ASP A 200 12.60 -0.71 -2.86
C ASP A 200 12.46 0.50 -3.78
N VAL A 201 12.69 1.70 -3.24
CA VAL A 201 12.43 2.99 -3.91
C VAL A 201 13.05 3.09 -5.31
N PRO A 202 14.33 2.70 -5.53
CA PRO A 202 14.97 2.86 -6.84
C PRO A 202 14.36 2.01 -7.95
N VAL A 203 13.66 0.93 -7.60
CA VAL A 203 13.17 -0.06 -8.57
C VAL A 203 11.65 -0.30 -8.51
N ALA A 204 10.94 0.26 -7.52
CA ALA A 204 9.51 0.02 -7.33
C ALA A 204 8.67 0.36 -8.57
N ALA A 205 9.00 1.44 -9.27
CA ALA A 205 8.25 1.90 -10.44
C ALA A 205 8.38 0.98 -11.68
N TYR A 206 9.28 0.00 -11.67
CA TYR A 206 9.36 -0.98 -12.75
C TYR A 206 8.24 -2.03 -12.66
N ASP A 207 7.71 -2.34 -11.48
CA ASP A 207 6.59 -3.28 -11.38
C ASP A 207 5.32 -2.59 -11.89
N PRO A 208 4.60 -3.17 -12.88
CA PRO A 208 3.37 -2.58 -13.39
C PRO A 208 2.30 -2.27 -12.33
N ILE A 209 2.28 -3.02 -11.22
CA ILE A 209 1.33 -2.79 -10.12
C ILE A 209 1.56 -1.45 -9.41
N PHE A 210 2.76 -0.87 -9.53
CA PHE A 210 3.09 0.47 -9.04
C PHE A 210 2.05 1.49 -9.49
N PHE A 211 1.64 1.45 -10.75
CA PHE A 211 0.71 2.43 -11.32
C PHE A 211 -0.74 2.21 -10.87
N LEU A 212 -1.09 0.99 -10.47
CA LEU A 212 -2.40 0.72 -9.87
C LEU A 212 -2.47 1.20 -8.40
N HIS A 213 -1.32 1.21 -7.72
CA HIS A 213 -1.14 1.78 -6.37
C HIS A 213 -1.05 3.31 -6.37
N HIS A 214 -0.18 3.89 -7.21
CA HIS A 214 0.11 5.33 -7.35
C HIS A 214 -0.83 6.03 -8.32
N CYS A 215 -2.13 5.74 -8.29
CA CYS A 215 -3.03 6.34 -9.28
C CYS A 215 -2.89 7.88 -9.34
N VAL A 216 -3.25 8.47 -10.48
CA VAL A 216 -2.82 9.82 -10.88
C VAL A 216 -3.32 10.89 -9.90
N ARG A 217 -2.41 11.55 -9.17
CA ARG A 217 -2.69 12.65 -8.21
C ARG A 217 -3.52 13.79 -8.80
N ASP A 218 -3.36 14.04 -10.10
CA ASP A 218 -4.09 15.07 -10.87
C ASP A 218 -4.90 14.45 -12.02
N TRP A 219 -5.66 13.39 -11.74
CA TRP A 219 -6.41 12.64 -12.77
C TRP A 219 -7.32 13.53 -13.65
N MET A 220 -7.80 14.68 -13.13
CA MET A 220 -8.56 15.67 -13.90
C MET A 220 -7.77 16.30 -15.05
N GLN A 221 -6.44 16.45 -14.94
CA GLN A 221 -5.60 16.96 -16.04
C GLN A 221 -5.59 16.01 -17.24
N LEU A 222 -5.91 14.74 -17.02
CA LEU A 222 -6.08 13.75 -18.08
C LEU A 222 -7.46 13.82 -18.75
N GLY A 223 -8.26 14.85 -18.41
CA GLY A 223 -9.57 15.10 -19.02
C GLY A 223 -10.66 14.14 -18.54
N TYR A 224 -10.53 13.60 -17.33
CA TYR A 224 -11.52 12.68 -16.77
C TYR A 224 -11.69 12.74 -15.26
N SER A 225 -12.76 12.12 -14.76
CA SER A 225 -12.89 11.80 -13.34
C SER A 225 -13.51 10.42 -13.13
N TYR A 226 -13.17 9.78 -12.02
CA TYR A 226 -13.77 8.52 -11.58
C TYR A 226 -15.27 8.72 -11.32
N PRO A 227 -16.15 7.73 -11.58
CA PRO A 227 -17.60 7.89 -11.48
C PRO A 227 -18.10 8.53 -10.17
N GLU A 228 -17.41 8.23 -9.07
CA GLU A 228 -17.67 8.66 -7.69
C GLU A 228 -17.17 10.09 -7.41
N LEU A 229 -16.21 10.59 -8.21
CA LEU A 229 -15.54 11.88 -8.02
C LEU A 229 -16.00 12.94 -9.04
N GLN A 230 -17.26 12.87 -9.49
CA GLN A 230 -17.83 13.76 -10.50
C GLN A 230 -18.72 14.82 -9.86
N PRO A 231 -18.18 15.95 -9.36
CA PRO A 231 -18.97 16.96 -8.64
C PRO A 231 -20.09 17.57 -9.51
N TRP A 232 -19.93 17.59 -10.84
CA TRP A 232 -20.93 18.10 -11.78
C TRP A 232 -22.19 17.22 -11.92
N LYS A 233 -22.24 16.06 -11.27
CA LYS A 233 -23.46 15.23 -11.19
C LYS A 233 -24.43 15.69 -10.10
N TYR A 234 -24.04 16.65 -9.26
CA TYR A 234 -24.79 17.08 -8.09
C TYR A 234 -25.21 18.56 -8.26
N GLU A 235 -26.39 18.90 -7.76
CA GLU A 235 -26.89 20.28 -7.82
C GLU A 235 -26.12 21.21 -6.87
N THR A 236 -25.71 20.68 -5.72
CA THR A 236 -24.98 21.43 -4.69
C THR A 236 -23.70 20.71 -4.26
N THR A 237 -22.76 21.48 -3.72
CA THR A 237 -21.55 20.92 -3.08
C THR A 237 -21.90 20.06 -1.86
N GLU A 238 -22.96 20.40 -1.13
CA GLU A 238 -23.41 19.64 0.03
C GLU A 238 -23.88 18.24 -0.38
N ASP A 239 -24.65 18.12 -1.47
CA ASP A 239 -25.09 16.82 -2.00
C ASP A 239 -23.92 15.97 -2.48
N TYR A 240 -22.93 16.59 -3.13
CA TYR A 240 -21.70 15.91 -3.54
C TYR A 240 -20.92 15.38 -2.34
N LEU A 241 -20.69 16.21 -1.32
CA LEU A 241 -19.98 15.80 -0.10
C LEU A 241 -20.76 14.74 0.68
N LEU A 242 -22.08 14.81 0.71
CA LEU A 242 -22.92 13.79 1.34
C LEU A 242 -22.78 12.44 0.62
N SER A 243 -22.82 12.44 -0.72
CA SER A 243 -22.60 11.22 -1.51
C SER A 243 -21.20 10.64 -1.27
N LEU A 244 -20.17 11.49 -1.31
CA LEU A 244 -18.78 11.09 -1.10
C LEU A 244 -18.58 10.48 0.30
N ASN A 245 -19.07 11.14 1.34
CA ASN A 245 -18.98 10.66 2.72
C ASN A 245 -19.79 9.37 2.93
N THR A 246 -20.91 9.21 2.22
CA THR A 246 -21.70 7.97 2.24
C THR A 246 -20.91 6.80 1.64
N ASP A 247 -20.23 7.02 0.51
CA ASP A 247 -19.38 5.99 -0.11
C ASP A 247 -18.15 5.68 0.73
N ILE A 248 -17.47 6.69 1.29
CA ILE A 248 -16.33 6.51 2.20
C ILE A 248 -16.76 5.67 3.41
N ALA A 249 -17.89 6.01 4.03
CA ALA A 249 -18.42 5.27 5.17
C ALA A 249 -18.74 3.82 4.79
N ARG A 250 -19.43 3.61 3.67
CA ARG A 250 -19.81 2.28 3.16
C ARG A 250 -18.58 1.40 2.89
N LEU A 251 -17.49 1.96 2.37
CA LEU A 251 -16.31 1.19 1.97
C LEU A 251 -15.34 0.96 3.14
N TYR A 252 -15.14 1.94 4.01
CA TYR A 252 -13.97 1.94 4.91
C TYR A 252 -14.31 1.99 6.41
N ARG A 253 -15.55 2.27 6.83
CA ARG A 253 -15.94 2.52 8.24
C ARG A 253 -16.00 1.25 9.11
N VAL A 254 -14.86 0.61 9.37
CA VAL A 254 -14.83 -0.69 10.06
C VAL A 254 -15.13 -0.58 11.56
N THR A 255 -14.53 0.36 12.28
CA THR A 255 -14.67 0.42 13.75
C THR A 255 -16.10 0.74 14.17
N ALA A 256 -16.72 1.73 13.52
CA ALA A 256 -18.09 2.15 13.87
C ALA A 256 -19.12 1.06 13.53
N ASP A 257 -18.92 0.33 12.42
CA ASP A 257 -19.77 -0.79 12.04
C ASP A 257 -19.63 -1.94 13.05
N HIS A 258 -18.40 -2.28 13.46
CA HIS A 258 -18.17 -3.31 14.47
C HIS A 258 -18.81 -2.97 15.83
N ILE A 259 -18.71 -1.70 16.26
CA ILE A 259 -19.38 -1.23 17.48
C ILE A 259 -20.89 -1.35 17.33
N SER A 260 -21.44 -0.97 16.17
CA SER A 260 -22.87 -1.07 15.89
C SER A 260 -23.35 -2.53 15.89
N ASP A 261 -22.57 -3.47 15.39
CA ASP A 261 -22.94 -4.89 15.40
C ASP A 261 -22.89 -5.51 16.80
N VAL A 262 -21.84 -5.20 17.58
CA VAL A 262 -21.65 -5.76 18.94
C VAL A 262 -22.61 -5.13 19.95
N TRP A 263 -22.87 -3.82 19.84
CA TRP A 263 -23.61 -3.05 20.85
C TRP A 263 -24.98 -2.55 20.36
N GLY A 264 -25.28 -2.67 19.06
CA GLY A 264 -26.43 -2.03 18.38
C GLY A 264 -27.46 -3.00 17.81
N ARG A 265 -28.24 -3.63 18.69
CA ARG A 265 -29.68 -3.90 18.44
C ARG A 265 -30.60 -3.09 19.35
N ARG A 266 -30.12 -1.96 19.88
CA ARG A 266 -30.97 -1.00 20.60
C ARG A 266 -31.02 0.31 19.82
N ALA A 267 -31.99 0.41 18.93
CA ALA A 267 -32.27 1.63 18.19
C ALA A 267 -32.47 2.81 19.16
N GLY A 268 -31.72 3.91 18.97
CA GLY A 268 -31.93 5.18 19.66
C GLY A 268 -30.91 5.57 20.74
N THR A 269 -29.88 4.76 21.02
CA THR A 269 -28.81 5.15 21.97
C THR A 269 -27.58 5.70 21.25
N HIS A 270 -27.16 6.91 21.60
CA HIS A 270 -25.86 7.45 21.22
C HIS A 270 -24.76 6.61 21.88
N ILE A 271 -23.94 5.93 21.07
CA ILE A 271 -22.84 5.10 21.57
C ILE A 271 -21.60 5.97 21.68
N VAL A 272 -21.08 6.12 22.90
CA VAL A 272 -19.80 6.77 23.19
C VAL A 272 -18.78 5.66 23.47
N HIS A 273 -17.65 5.70 22.77
CA HIS A 273 -16.54 4.79 23.00
C HIS A 273 -15.22 5.56 23.09
N SER A 274 -14.25 5.00 23.82
CA SER A 274 -12.87 5.50 23.76
C SER A 274 -12.26 5.10 22.41
N ASP A 275 -11.46 6.00 21.87
CA ASP A 275 -10.70 5.75 20.65
C ASP A 275 -9.21 5.60 20.98
N TYR A 276 -8.60 4.53 20.49
CA TYR A 276 -7.24 4.13 20.80
C TYR A 276 -6.40 4.04 19.51
N VAL A 277 -5.28 4.76 19.52
CA VAL A 277 -4.31 4.79 18.44
C VAL A 277 -2.90 4.60 19.00
N VAL A 278 -1.99 4.10 18.16
CA VAL A 278 -0.55 4.08 18.46
C VAL A 278 0.16 5.03 17.50
N ASN A 279 0.70 6.12 18.04
CA ASN A 279 1.55 7.04 17.29
C ASN A 279 3.00 6.54 17.30
N VAL A 280 3.63 6.55 16.13
CA VAL A 280 5.01 6.13 15.94
C VAL A 280 5.82 7.31 15.41
N ARG A 281 6.91 7.66 16.10
CA ARG A 281 7.97 8.55 15.62
C ARG A 281 9.20 7.72 15.32
N TYR A 282 9.81 7.91 14.16
CA TYR A 282 11.00 7.17 13.75
C TYR A 282 11.91 8.05 12.90
N GLY A 283 13.24 7.87 12.96
CA GLY A 283 14.15 8.65 12.13
C GLY A 283 14.26 8.07 10.73
N LYS A 284 13.92 8.88 9.72
CA LYS A 284 13.91 8.47 8.30
C LYS A 284 15.26 7.87 7.85
N TYR A 285 16.36 8.32 8.46
CA TYR A 285 17.72 7.98 8.09
C TYR A 285 18.54 7.33 9.22
N ASP A 286 17.91 6.82 10.28
CA ASP A 286 18.60 6.24 11.43
C ASP A 286 19.50 5.04 11.07
N LEU A 287 19.15 4.32 10.00
CA LEU A 287 19.97 3.25 9.42
C LEU A 287 20.67 3.68 8.13
N GLY A 288 21.07 4.96 8.05
CA GLY A 288 21.77 5.46 6.88
C GLY A 288 20.88 5.62 5.63
N GLY A 289 19.56 5.70 5.82
CA GLY A 289 18.60 5.68 4.72
C GLY A 289 18.32 4.28 4.16
N LEU A 290 18.92 3.23 4.73
CA LEU A 290 18.43 1.88 4.49
C LEU A 290 17.01 1.74 5.07
N PRO A 291 16.09 1.12 4.33
CA PRO A 291 14.73 0.93 4.79
C PRO A 291 14.67 -0.10 5.92
N TYR A 292 13.70 0.07 6.79
CA TYR A 292 13.44 -0.82 7.92
C TYR A 292 11.96 -0.82 8.28
N ILE A 293 11.54 -1.82 9.07
CA ILE A 293 10.15 -1.97 9.51
C ILE A 293 10.13 -1.85 11.03
N VAL A 294 9.31 -0.94 11.56
CA VAL A 294 8.89 -0.94 12.95
C VAL A 294 7.66 -1.85 13.05
N ARG A 295 7.75 -2.96 13.78
CA ARG A 295 6.64 -3.90 14.00
C ARG A 295 6.11 -3.73 15.40
N LEU A 296 4.79 -3.62 15.54
CA LEU A 296 4.13 -3.45 16.81
C LEU A 296 3.34 -4.70 17.16
N TYR A 297 3.49 -5.14 18.40
CA TYR A 297 2.86 -6.34 18.92
C TYR A 297 2.15 -6.01 20.23
N LEU A 298 0.98 -6.60 20.45
CA LEU A 298 0.34 -6.62 21.76
C LEU A 298 0.59 -7.98 22.41
N ARG A 299 1.15 -7.96 23.63
CA ARG A 299 1.47 -9.17 24.40
C ARG A 299 0.63 -9.23 25.67
N ARG A 300 0.18 -10.43 26.02
CA ARG A 300 -0.40 -10.71 27.33
C ARG A 300 0.75 -10.91 28.32
N LYS A 301 0.77 -10.11 29.39
CA LYS A 301 1.71 -10.29 30.50
C LYS A 301 1.56 -11.69 31.10
N GLY A 302 2.67 -12.40 31.28
CA GLY A 302 2.73 -13.77 31.81
C GLY A 302 2.48 -14.89 30.79
N SER A 303 2.42 -14.60 29.47
CA SER A 303 2.34 -15.66 28.45
C SER A 303 3.72 -16.24 28.11
N HIS A 304 3.74 -17.45 27.55
CA HIS A 304 4.98 -18.09 27.06
C HIS A 304 5.71 -17.24 25.99
N ASP A 305 5.00 -16.31 25.35
CA ASP A 305 5.53 -15.41 24.33
C ASP A 305 6.21 -14.15 24.89
N GLU A 306 6.19 -13.94 26.22
CA GLU A 306 6.77 -12.75 26.87
C GLU A 306 8.29 -12.66 26.66
N ASP A 307 8.98 -13.80 26.65
CA ASP A 307 10.44 -13.90 26.51
C ASP A 307 10.92 -14.27 25.09
N GLU A 308 10.00 -14.51 24.15
CA GLU A 308 10.38 -14.88 22.77
C GLU A 308 10.89 -13.68 21.96
N SER A 309 11.80 -13.94 21.01
CA SER A 309 12.26 -12.89 20.10
C SER A 309 11.12 -12.43 19.18
N ALA A 310 11.04 -11.13 18.85
CA ALA A 310 10.02 -10.60 17.95
C ALA A 310 9.97 -11.30 16.57
N ALA A 311 11.09 -11.89 16.13
CA ALA A 311 11.20 -12.66 14.90
C ALA A 311 10.51 -14.04 14.95
N ARG A 312 10.24 -14.57 16.14
CA ARG A 312 9.55 -15.86 16.37
C ARG A 312 8.11 -15.70 16.85
N LEU A 313 7.67 -14.46 17.09
CA LEU A 313 6.31 -14.20 17.52
C LEU A 313 5.32 -14.59 16.42
N PRO A 314 4.23 -15.28 16.78
CA PRO A 314 3.13 -15.51 15.86
C PRO A 314 2.65 -14.18 15.26
N ARG A 315 2.37 -14.13 13.94
CA ARG A 315 1.69 -12.99 13.27
C ARG A 315 0.43 -12.54 14.02
N ALA A 316 -0.14 -13.50 14.73
CA ALA A 316 -1.20 -13.42 15.69
C ALA A 316 -1.06 -12.24 16.68
N SER A 317 0.12 -11.94 17.24
CA SER A 317 0.27 -10.83 18.19
C SER A 317 0.53 -9.46 17.55
N SER A 318 0.64 -9.39 16.22
CA SER A 318 0.96 -8.16 15.49
C SER A 318 -0.27 -7.27 15.36
N ILE A 319 -0.17 -6.02 15.83
CA ILE A 319 -1.23 -5.00 15.71
C ILE A 319 -0.99 -4.05 14.54
N GLY A 320 0.19 -4.12 13.91
CA GLY A 320 0.50 -3.33 12.74
C GLY A 320 2.00 -3.14 12.54
N SER A 321 2.35 -2.44 11.47
CA SER A 321 3.73 -2.15 11.11
C SER A 321 3.84 -0.77 10.48
N VAL A 322 5.05 -0.21 10.55
CA VAL A 322 5.42 1.02 9.87
C VAL A 322 6.67 0.73 9.05
N TYR A 323 6.55 0.82 7.73
CA TYR A 323 7.68 0.69 6.84
C TYR A 323 8.30 2.05 6.54
N ASN A 324 9.59 2.18 6.85
CA ASN A 324 10.39 3.30 6.39
C ASN A 324 10.79 3.06 4.92
N PHE A 325 9.90 3.42 3.99
CA PHE A 325 10.21 3.37 2.56
C PHE A 325 11.19 4.48 2.22
N SER A 326 12.47 4.12 2.25
CA SER A 326 13.61 5.00 2.06
C SER A 326 14.68 4.25 1.27
N THR A 327 15.66 4.99 0.78
CA THR A 327 16.80 4.41 0.08
C THR A 327 18.07 5.14 0.48
N ALA A 328 19.16 4.40 0.57
CA ALA A 328 20.50 4.95 0.63
C ALA A 328 20.93 5.26 -0.80
N THR A 329 21.27 6.51 -1.07
CA THR A 329 21.72 6.92 -2.41
C THR A 329 23.24 6.81 -2.58
N GLY A 330 23.95 6.22 -1.62
CA GLY A 330 25.39 5.99 -1.63
C GLY A 330 25.74 4.73 -0.82
N PRO A 331 27.01 4.28 -0.86
CA PRO A 331 27.42 3.00 -0.28
C PRO A 331 27.08 2.90 1.21
N GLN A 332 26.66 1.71 1.65
CA GLN A 332 26.51 1.35 3.06
C GLN A 332 25.70 2.34 3.91
N GLY A 333 24.53 2.75 3.44
CA GLY A 333 23.67 3.66 4.23
C GLY A 333 24.16 5.11 4.22
N THR A 334 24.68 5.59 3.09
CA THR A 334 24.98 7.03 2.92
C THR A 334 24.04 7.62 1.88
N ASN A 335 23.74 8.92 1.97
CA ASN A 335 22.94 9.62 0.96
C ASN A 335 23.74 10.60 0.10
N THR A 336 24.99 10.25 -0.19
CA THR A 336 25.95 11.17 -0.84
C THR A 336 25.60 11.53 -2.28
N ARG A 337 24.72 10.78 -2.95
CA ARG A 337 24.33 11.06 -4.35
C ARG A 337 22.99 11.80 -4.50
N CYS A 338 22.30 12.10 -3.39
CA CYS A 338 21.05 12.87 -3.39
C CYS A 338 21.14 14.03 -2.40
N ALA A 339 21.22 15.27 -2.90
CA ALA A 339 21.40 16.46 -2.07
C ALA A 339 20.27 16.64 -1.03
N ASN A 340 19.01 16.40 -1.43
CA ASN A 340 17.86 16.49 -0.51
C ASN A 340 17.95 15.40 0.57
N CYS A 341 18.24 14.16 0.18
CA CYS A 341 18.35 13.02 1.08
C CYS A 341 19.50 13.21 2.08
N ALA A 342 20.65 13.70 1.62
CA ALA A 342 21.79 14.05 2.47
C ALA A 342 21.44 15.15 3.47
N ALA A 343 20.74 16.20 3.03
CA ALA A 343 20.32 17.30 3.89
C ALA A 343 19.32 16.83 4.96
N GLN A 344 18.33 16.00 4.58
CA GLN A 344 17.37 15.44 5.53
C GLN A 344 18.04 14.48 6.53
N GLN A 345 19.00 13.67 6.08
CA GLN A 345 19.81 12.81 6.95
C GLN A 345 20.63 13.64 7.94
N ALA A 346 21.33 14.67 7.49
CA ALA A 346 22.12 15.56 8.35
C ALA A 346 21.27 16.30 9.39
N LYS A 347 20.00 16.60 9.05
CA LYS A 347 19.03 17.21 9.97
C LYS A 347 18.47 16.24 11.01
N GLY A 348 18.65 14.92 10.84
CA GLY A 348 17.99 13.92 11.69
C GLY A 348 16.47 13.94 11.49
N THR A 349 16.03 14.01 10.23
CA THR A 349 14.60 14.12 9.89
C THR A 349 13.80 12.97 10.48
N LEU A 350 12.75 13.35 11.24
CA LEU A 350 11.81 12.42 11.86
C LEU A 350 10.59 12.22 10.97
N SER A 351 10.05 11.03 11.05
CA SER A 351 8.84 10.61 10.37
C SER A 351 7.77 10.14 11.36
N THR A 352 6.51 10.27 10.97
CA THR A 352 5.32 9.90 11.74
C THR A 352 4.51 8.81 11.04
N ALA A 353 3.83 8.02 11.85
CA ALA A 353 2.77 7.11 11.45
C ALA A 353 1.78 6.94 12.62
N GLN A 354 0.55 6.53 12.30
CA GLN A 354 -0.47 6.21 13.30
C GLN A 354 -1.13 4.88 12.96
N ILE A 355 -1.34 4.04 13.95
CA ILE A 355 -2.02 2.75 13.79
C ILE A 355 -3.30 2.79 14.65
N PRO A 356 -4.50 2.75 14.05
CA PRO A 356 -5.73 2.64 14.82
C PRO A 356 -5.86 1.23 15.41
N ILE A 357 -6.11 1.14 16.72
CA ILE A 357 -6.19 -0.14 17.43
C ILE A 357 -7.53 -0.35 18.13
N THR A 358 -8.48 0.58 18.01
CA THR A 358 -9.81 0.48 18.63
C THR A 358 -10.54 -0.80 18.21
N SER A 359 -10.63 -1.08 16.91
CA SER A 359 -11.26 -2.31 16.41
C SER A 359 -10.56 -3.56 16.93
N PHE A 360 -9.23 -3.52 17.06
CA PHE A 360 -8.43 -4.60 17.62
C PHE A 360 -8.74 -4.83 19.11
N LEU A 361 -8.79 -3.77 19.91
CA LEU A 361 -9.10 -3.84 21.34
C LEU A 361 -10.55 -4.27 21.62
N LEU A 362 -11.50 -3.86 20.78
CA LEU A 362 -12.90 -4.27 20.88
C LEU A 362 -13.06 -5.77 20.60
N LYS A 363 -12.38 -6.31 19.58
CA LYS A 363 -12.36 -7.75 19.32
C LYS A 363 -11.77 -8.53 20.50
N ILE A 364 -10.65 -8.06 21.07
CA ILE A 364 -10.06 -8.65 22.28
C ILE A 364 -11.05 -8.65 23.45
N ALA A 365 -11.73 -7.53 23.69
CA ALA A 365 -12.66 -7.40 24.80
C ALA A 365 -13.92 -8.26 24.65
N GLY A 366 -14.33 -8.58 23.40
CA GLY A 366 -15.47 -9.45 23.10
C GLY A 366 -15.20 -10.94 23.33
N GLU A 367 -13.93 -11.36 23.41
CA GLU A 367 -13.55 -12.74 23.67
C GLU A 367 -13.39 -13.00 25.19
N TYR A 368 -14.24 -13.88 25.75
CA TYR A 368 -14.33 -14.25 27.18
C TYR A 368 -13.01 -14.73 27.84
N SER A 369 -11.89 -14.86 27.11
CA SER A 369 -10.60 -15.38 27.57
C SER A 369 -9.59 -14.30 27.99
N TRP A 370 -9.89 -13.03 27.74
CA TRP A 370 -9.15 -11.88 28.27
C TRP A 370 -9.85 -11.40 29.55
N PRO A 371 -9.14 -11.18 30.68
CA PRO A 371 -9.80 -10.81 31.93
C PRO A 371 -10.54 -9.48 31.77
N GLY A 372 -11.88 -9.58 31.73
CA GLY A 372 -12.84 -8.50 31.52
C GLY A 372 -12.94 -7.48 32.66
N ASP A 373 -11.87 -7.27 33.43
CA ASP A 373 -11.88 -6.40 34.62
C ASP A 373 -11.20 -5.04 34.40
N THR A 374 -10.78 -4.67 33.18
CA THR A 374 -10.07 -3.38 32.97
C THR A 374 -10.57 -2.48 31.83
N MET A 375 -11.57 -2.87 31.04
CA MET A 375 -12.21 -1.95 30.08
C MET A 375 -13.57 -1.51 30.60
N VAL A 376 -13.58 -0.89 31.78
CA VAL A 376 -14.76 -0.20 32.31
C VAL A 376 -14.86 1.16 31.60
N PRO A 377 -15.94 1.47 30.86
CA PRO A 377 -16.17 2.79 30.31
C PRO A 377 -16.38 3.76 31.47
N GLY A 378 -15.33 4.50 31.82
CA GLY A 378 -15.35 5.42 32.96
C GLY A 378 -13.98 5.77 33.56
N ALA A 379 -12.93 5.01 33.27
CA ALA A 379 -11.58 5.39 33.70
C ALA A 379 -10.97 6.36 32.68
N ARG A 380 -10.89 7.65 33.04
CA ARG A 380 -9.96 8.59 32.43
C ARG A 380 -8.55 8.05 32.64
N VAL A 381 -7.79 7.87 31.56
CA VAL A 381 -6.32 7.90 31.59
C VAL A 381 -5.91 9.26 31.09
#